data_AF-A0A0M3Q9X4-F1
#
_entry.id   AF-A0A0M3Q9X4-F1
#
_cell.length_a   1.000
_cell.length_b   1.000
_cell.length_c   1.000
_cell.angle_alpha   90.00
_cell.angle_beta   90.00
_cell.angle_gamma   90.00
#
_symmetry.space_group_name_H-M   'P 1'
#
loop_
_entity.id
_entity.type
_entity.pdbx_description
1 polymer ?
#
loop_
_entity_poly.entity_id
_entity_poly.type
_entity_poly.pdbx_seq_one_letter_code
_entity_poly.pdbx_strand_id
1 'polypeptide(L)'
;MVEVKKRNLLVAPIAASLVFCNLAVAANAQESTTSPIVINEVESNGDPIGDFVEIANTDLNNTIDISGWTLVDEKDTNPVVLPEGTEIESGGYFVIYTDAANYVSTYNTYGGVDHFGLGKDDTVTLRDAEGNTVDTYSWKELGKHAENTYGRIPDMAGEFADTGASTPGAKNIAADDSDVDPGTAPNAQLPFHNVDVQSLDLGPAFTIGDMSGVDFDENGTAWVVNNGTGTLYALAHDPQATTYELIGQWNTTYPSGEGRLDAEGVAAADNGDIYIATERNNAESNVSRPSVLRFANPTGQDSLQVAAQEWNLSAITGPLGANGGLEAIVQLEDTIFAVGVESTGEVLIVDLAGDEAVLVQRYVSSFEGVMALDYNSDTKQLAVVCDEACDGASEILTWDGASVTKADNNIYERPANLGNWANEGFATYTTELECVDGSTIPATSYLWADDAATNNFNALNAAQVIDGDCELIPGNDDDDDDNGNGNEPTPPASPSDNSSTSFAAGSFAGSLATTLLAAFGIAGALGGLMQQLIAAFPTLKQYIRF
;
A
#
# COMPACT_ATOMS: atom_id res chain seq x y z
N MET A 1 64.37 -44.64 20.45
CA MET A 1 64.85 -45.07 21.79
C MET A 1 65.99 -44.11 22.14
N VAL A 2 65.96 -43.23 23.14
CA VAL A 2 65.54 -43.39 24.53
C VAL A 2 64.94 -42.08 25.08
N GLU A 3 63.67 -42.22 25.44
CA GLU A 3 62.81 -41.68 26.49
C GLU A 3 63.33 -40.84 27.71
N VAL A 4 62.40 -39.97 28.18
CA VAL A 4 62.06 -39.45 29.55
C VAL A 4 62.78 -38.24 30.19
N LYS A 5 62.01 -37.18 30.51
CA LYS A 5 61.55 -36.74 31.89
C LYS A 5 60.89 -35.35 31.84
N LYS A 6 59.57 -35.21 31.97
CA LYS A 6 58.69 -35.15 33.18
C LYS A 6 59.00 -34.06 34.22
N ARG A 7 58.06 -33.08 34.27
CA ARG A 7 57.35 -32.45 35.41
C ARG A 7 58.14 -31.61 36.45
N ASN A 8 57.69 -30.37 36.69
CA ASN A 8 56.86 -30.03 37.87
C ASN A 8 56.42 -28.54 37.91
N LEU A 9 55.25 -28.36 38.54
CA LEU A 9 54.50 -27.14 38.90
C LEU A 9 55.32 -26.00 39.51
N LEU A 10 54.85 -24.75 39.33
CA LEU A 10 54.88 -23.74 40.40
C LEU A 10 53.73 -22.74 40.31
N VAL A 11 53.23 -22.44 41.50
CA VAL A 11 52.05 -21.66 41.88
C VAL A 11 52.36 -20.15 41.87
N ALA A 12 51.35 -19.32 41.56
CA ALA A 12 51.37 -17.85 41.55
C ALA A 12 51.71 -17.21 42.92
N PRO A 13 52.09 -15.92 42.95
CA PRO A 13 51.07 -14.94 43.39
C PRO A 13 51.12 -13.53 42.73
N ILE A 14 49.91 -13.05 42.43
CA ILE A 14 49.32 -11.71 42.62
C ILE A 14 50.28 -10.51 42.82
N ALA A 15 50.20 -9.54 41.91
CA ALA A 15 50.55 -8.13 42.15
C ALA A 15 49.44 -7.22 41.59
N ALA A 16 48.84 -6.42 42.48
CA ALA A 16 47.79 -5.46 42.20
C ALA A 16 48.33 -4.24 41.42
N SER A 17 47.63 -3.84 40.36
CA SER A 17 47.96 -2.64 39.56
C SER A 17 47.10 -1.45 39.98
N LEU A 18 47.77 -0.32 40.22
CA LEU A 18 47.21 1.00 40.50
C LEU A 18 46.54 1.57 39.25
N VAL A 19 45.29 2.00 39.40
CA VAL A 19 44.50 2.73 38.40
C VAL A 19 44.91 4.21 38.43
N PHE A 20 45.39 4.74 37.31
CA PHE A 20 45.44 6.18 37.05
C PHE A 20 44.19 6.56 36.24
N CYS A 21 43.27 7.31 36.85
CA CYS A 21 42.18 7.96 36.14
C CYS A 21 42.73 9.10 35.27
N ASN A 22 42.67 8.96 33.95
CA ASN A 22 42.67 10.10 33.05
C ASN A 22 41.21 10.56 32.90
N LEU A 23 40.91 11.75 33.43
CA LEU A 23 39.69 12.49 33.09
C LEU A 23 39.88 13.03 31.67
N ALA A 24 39.40 12.29 30.68
CA ALA A 24 39.09 12.85 29.37
C ALA A 24 37.78 13.63 29.52
N VAL A 25 37.85 14.96 29.41
CA VAL A 25 36.66 15.77 29.14
C VAL A 25 36.24 15.42 27.72
N ALA A 26 35.21 14.58 27.58
CA ALA A 26 34.52 14.43 26.31
C ALA A 26 33.84 15.77 26.02
N ALA A 27 34.36 16.50 25.05
CA ALA A 27 33.57 17.52 24.38
C ALA A 27 32.40 16.80 23.73
N ASN A 28 31.17 17.14 24.11
CA ASN A 28 29.99 16.77 23.32
C ASN A 28 30.19 17.36 21.93
N ALA A 29 30.58 16.54 20.97
CA ALA A 29 30.26 16.80 19.59
C ALA A 29 28.75 16.57 19.49
N GLN A 30 28.00 17.65 19.36
CA GLN A 30 26.61 17.58 18.95
C GLN A 30 26.63 16.99 17.53
N GLU A 31 26.14 15.76 17.37
CA GLU A 31 25.88 15.25 16.04
C GLU A 31 24.89 16.22 15.38
N SER A 32 25.30 16.80 14.25
CA SER A 32 24.39 17.50 13.36
C SER A 32 23.53 16.41 12.74
N THR A 33 22.38 16.14 13.33
CA THR A 33 21.35 15.32 12.68
C THR A 33 20.78 16.17 11.54
N THR A 34 21.40 16.09 10.36
CA THR A 34 20.77 16.57 9.13
C THR A 34 19.43 15.86 9.03
N SER A 35 18.35 16.63 8.87
CA SER A 35 17.03 16.06 8.64
C SER A 35 17.06 15.12 7.43
N PRO A 36 16.31 14.00 7.43
CA PRO A 36 16.18 13.15 6.24
C PRO A 36 15.35 13.80 5.13
N ILE A 37 14.73 14.95 5.39
CA ILE A 37 13.94 15.66 4.38
C ILE A 37 14.84 16.56 3.54
N VAL A 38 14.69 16.46 2.22
CA VAL A 38 15.38 17.28 1.22
C VAL A 38 14.39 17.98 0.30
N ILE A 39 14.79 19.09 -0.32
CA ILE A 39 14.11 19.60 -1.51
C ILE A 39 14.55 18.71 -2.68
N ASN A 40 13.60 18.13 -3.40
CA ASN A 40 13.86 17.11 -4.40
C ASN A 40 13.69 17.63 -5.84
N GLU A 41 12.61 18.36 -6.11
CA GLU A 41 12.27 18.89 -7.43
C GLU A 41 11.66 20.30 -7.33
N VAL A 42 11.93 21.16 -8.32
CA VAL A 42 11.41 22.52 -8.39
C VAL A 42 11.00 22.87 -9.83
N GLU A 43 9.74 23.27 -9.98
CA GLU A 43 9.18 23.85 -11.20
C GLU A 43 8.92 25.35 -11.02
N SER A 44 9.31 26.16 -12.00
CA SER A 44 9.26 27.63 -11.94
C SER A 44 8.80 28.29 -13.25
N ASN A 45 8.37 27.50 -14.22
CA ASN A 45 8.08 27.92 -15.58
C ASN A 45 6.64 27.62 -16.01
N GLY A 46 5.75 27.43 -15.03
CA GLY A 46 4.32 27.26 -15.24
C GLY A 46 3.91 25.84 -15.63
N ASP A 47 3.99 24.92 -14.67
CA ASP A 47 3.21 23.68 -14.68
C ASP A 47 1.71 23.99 -14.96
N PRO A 48 0.94 23.06 -15.57
CA PRO A 48 -0.49 23.25 -15.77
C PRO A 48 -1.28 23.60 -14.49
N ILE A 49 -0.80 23.19 -13.31
CA ILE A 49 -1.40 23.46 -12.00
C ILE A 49 -0.83 24.75 -11.39
N GLY A 50 0.49 24.88 -11.34
CA GLY A 50 1.22 26.03 -10.76
C GLY A 50 2.67 25.68 -10.41
N ASP A 51 3.48 26.67 -10.08
CA ASP A 51 4.85 26.48 -9.59
C ASP A 51 4.85 25.59 -8.34
N PHE A 52 5.71 24.57 -8.32
CA PHE A 52 5.80 23.63 -7.21
C PHE A 52 7.23 23.46 -6.70
N VAL A 53 7.29 23.09 -5.43
CA VAL A 53 8.50 22.55 -4.79
C VAL A 53 8.13 21.21 -4.19
N GLU A 54 8.83 20.17 -4.62
CA GLU A 54 8.74 18.86 -4.02
C GLU A 54 9.80 18.70 -2.94
N ILE A 55 9.41 18.10 -1.83
CA ILE A 55 10.31 17.62 -0.78
C ILE A 55 10.20 16.10 -0.69
N ALA A 56 11.28 15.44 -0.29
CA ALA A 56 11.32 13.97 -0.21
C ALA A 56 11.90 13.50 1.12
N ASN A 57 11.41 12.37 1.61
CA ASN A 57 11.92 11.70 2.79
C ASN A 57 12.96 10.63 2.42
N THR A 58 14.23 10.93 2.68
CA THR A 58 15.35 10.02 2.39
C THR A 58 15.49 8.88 3.39
N ASP A 59 14.70 8.85 4.47
CA ASP A 59 14.64 7.70 5.37
C ASP A 59 13.74 6.63 4.77
N LEU A 60 14.31 5.44 4.56
CA LEU A 60 13.63 4.26 4.00
C LEU A 60 13.02 3.34 5.08
N ASN A 61 13.00 3.75 6.35
CA ASN A 61 12.32 2.99 7.40
C ASN A 61 11.32 3.78 8.25
N ASN A 62 11.26 5.12 8.15
CA ASN A 62 10.46 5.93 9.05
C ASN A 62 9.69 7.02 8.30
N THR A 63 8.38 7.08 8.55
CA THR A 63 7.54 8.26 8.27
C THR A 63 8.00 9.45 9.12
N ILE A 64 8.00 10.65 8.53
CA ILE A 64 8.45 11.88 9.18
C ILE A 64 7.31 12.90 9.21
N ASP A 65 6.99 13.36 10.42
CA ASP A 65 6.08 14.48 10.66
C ASP A 65 6.75 15.81 10.29
N ILE A 66 6.14 16.51 9.35
CA ILE A 66 6.55 17.84 8.85
C ILE A 66 5.52 18.92 9.21
N SER A 67 4.65 18.66 10.20
CA SER A 67 3.68 19.62 10.71
C SER A 67 4.34 20.93 11.13
N GLY A 68 3.80 22.04 10.65
CA GLY A 68 4.28 23.38 10.97
C GLY A 68 5.62 23.77 10.31
N TRP A 69 6.19 22.91 9.48
CA TRP A 69 7.35 23.26 8.66
C TRP A 69 6.97 24.35 7.66
N THR A 70 7.98 25.09 7.21
CA THR A 70 7.76 26.24 6.32
C THR A 70 8.63 26.19 5.06
N LEU A 71 8.05 26.60 3.95
CA LEU A 71 8.73 26.82 2.69
C LEU A 71 8.66 28.30 2.32
N VAL A 72 9.79 28.88 1.95
CA VAL A 72 9.90 30.31 1.60
C VAL A 72 10.69 30.52 0.32
N ASP A 73 10.30 31.54 -0.45
CA ASP A 73 11.10 32.12 -1.54
C ASP A 73 12.22 33.03 -0.99
N GLU A 74 12.98 33.66 -1.88
CA GLU A 74 14.04 34.58 -1.49
C GLU A 74 13.57 35.80 -0.67
N LYS A 75 12.29 36.16 -0.78
CA LYS A 75 11.73 37.36 -0.15
C LYS A 75 11.33 37.09 1.29
N ASP A 76 10.96 35.85 1.60
CA ASP A 76 10.60 35.42 2.96
C ASP A 76 9.49 36.29 3.57
N THR A 77 8.47 36.61 2.75
CA THR A 77 7.36 37.49 3.17
C THR A 77 6.00 36.80 3.26
N ASN A 78 5.82 35.67 2.56
CA ASN A 78 4.56 34.92 2.54
C ASN A 78 4.83 33.40 2.58
N PRO A 79 5.41 32.87 3.68
CA PRO A 79 5.74 31.45 3.79
C PRO A 79 4.54 30.55 3.53
N VAL A 80 4.78 29.39 2.91
CA VAL A 80 3.92 28.23 3.07
C VAL A 80 4.13 27.68 4.48
N VAL A 81 3.06 27.31 5.17
CA VAL A 81 3.11 26.65 6.49
C VAL A 81 2.32 25.36 6.39
N LEU A 82 2.98 24.23 6.58
CA LEU A 82 2.36 22.92 6.46
C LEU A 82 1.42 22.66 7.65
N PRO A 83 0.20 22.16 7.41
CA PRO A 83 -0.80 21.97 8.46
C PRO A 83 -0.40 20.86 9.45
N GLU A 84 -1.08 20.83 10.59
CA GLU A 84 -0.93 19.74 11.58
C GLU A 84 -1.36 18.41 10.97
N GLY A 85 -0.60 17.35 11.25
CA GLY A 85 -0.79 16.01 10.69
C GLY A 85 -0.19 15.81 9.31
N THR A 86 0.66 16.73 8.83
CA THR A 86 1.35 16.54 7.55
C THR A 86 2.55 15.63 7.77
N GLU A 87 2.55 14.48 7.11
CA GLU A 87 3.63 13.51 7.19
C GLU A 87 4.15 13.17 5.79
N ILE A 88 5.43 12.81 5.70
CA ILE A 88 5.99 12.16 4.50
C ILE A 88 6.37 10.75 4.90
N GLU A 89 5.77 9.78 4.23
CA GLU A 89 6.10 8.38 4.44
C GLU A 89 7.56 8.10 4.11
N SER A 90 8.00 6.94 4.55
CA SER A 90 9.35 6.48 4.31
C SER A 90 9.65 6.36 2.81
N GLY A 91 10.71 7.00 2.32
CA GLY A 91 11.02 7.02 0.89
C GLY A 91 10.02 7.80 0.03
N GLY A 92 9.04 8.48 0.64
CA GLY A 92 7.97 9.17 -0.08
C GLY A 92 8.31 10.61 -0.47
N TYR A 93 7.44 11.19 -1.28
CA TYR A 93 7.49 12.55 -1.78
C TYR A 93 6.33 13.38 -1.23
N PHE A 94 6.51 14.70 -1.17
CA PHE A 94 5.45 15.64 -0.82
C PHE A 94 5.55 16.90 -1.70
N VAL A 95 4.50 17.19 -2.47
CA VAL A 95 4.50 18.28 -3.46
C VAL A 95 3.81 19.52 -2.90
N ILE A 96 4.50 20.66 -2.91
CA ILE A 96 3.98 21.93 -2.43
C ILE A 96 3.76 22.86 -3.62
N TYR A 97 2.51 23.05 -4.02
CA TYR A 97 2.13 24.07 -5.00
C TYR A 97 2.13 25.46 -4.35
N THR A 98 2.95 26.36 -4.87
CA THR A 98 3.24 27.66 -4.27
C THR A 98 2.33 28.79 -4.78
N ASP A 99 1.74 28.63 -5.97
CA ASP A 99 0.85 29.60 -6.61
C ASP A 99 -0.39 28.98 -7.31
N ALA A 100 -1.01 27.98 -6.67
CA ALA A 100 -2.19 27.29 -7.18
C ALA A 100 -3.44 27.49 -6.30
N ALA A 101 -4.02 28.70 -6.30
CA ALA A 101 -5.20 29.06 -5.47
C ALA A 101 -6.44 28.16 -5.60
N ASN A 102 -6.59 27.38 -6.67
CA ASN A 102 -7.75 26.49 -6.86
C ASN A 102 -7.42 25.00 -6.69
N TYR A 103 -6.18 24.68 -6.34
CA TYR A 103 -5.77 23.30 -6.10
C TYR A 103 -6.44 22.75 -4.83
N VAL A 104 -6.72 21.45 -4.83
CA VAL A 104 -7.26 20.74 -3.66
C VAL A 104 -6.14 19.88 -3.12
N SER A 105 -5.67 20.19 -1.90
CA SER A 105 -4.60 19.41 -1.25
C SER A 105 -5.00 17.95 -1.08
N THR A 106 -4.03 17.05 -1.21
CA THR A 106 -4.15 15.60 -1.02
C THR A 106 -3.33 15.17 0.22
N TYR A 107 -3.12 13.87 0.44
CA TYR A 107 -2.32 13.40 1.57
C TYR A 107 -0.81 13.68 1.42
N ASN A 108 -0.31 13.69 0.18
CA ASN A 108 1.08 13.92 -0.22
C ASN A 108 1.26 15.24 -1.00
N THR A 109 0.24 16.10 -1.04
CA THR A 109 0.36 17.41 -1.70
C THR A 109 -0.28 18.53 -0.89
N TYR A 110 0.24 19.75 -1.04
CA TYR A 110 -0.30 20.95 -0.44
C TYR A 110 -0.47 22.06 -1.48
N GLY A 111 -1.63 22.71 -1.46
CA GLY A 111 -1.95 23.86 -2.31
C GLY A 111 -3.34 24.42 -2.01
N GLY A 112 -3.90 25.21 -2.94
CA GLY A 112 -5.21 25.84 -2.78
C GLY A 112 -5.15 27.24 -2.17
N VAL A 113 -3.95 27.78 -1.98
CA VAL A 113 -3.69 29.16 -1.53
C VAL A 113 -2.49 29.69 -2.30
N ASP A 114 -2.58 30.92 -2.83
CA ASP A 114 -1.42 31.57 -3.44
C ASP A 114 -0.47 32.10 -2.36
N HIS A 115 0.77 31.61 -2.37
CA HIS A 115 1.83 32.05 -1.48
C HIS A 115 2.83 32.95 -2.22
N PHE A 116 3.56 32.40 -3.18
CA PHE A 116 4.55 33.09 -3.98
C PHE A 116 4.76 32.35 -5.31
N GLY A 117 5.09 33.06 -6.37
CA GLY A 117 5.54 32.45 -7.62
C GLY A 117 7.07 32.40 -7.69
N LEU A 118 7.59 31.44 -8.41
CA LEU A 118 9.02 31.17 -8.57
C LEU A 118 9.54 31.75 -9.89
N GLY A 119 10.59 32.57 -9.79
CA GLY A 119 11.20 33.21 -10.95
C GLY A 119 12.31 32.38 -11.61
N LYS A 120 12.86 32.88 -12.72
CA LYS A 120 14.07 32.33 -13.36
C LYS A 120 15.37 32.52 -12.55
N ASP A 121 15.30 33.27 -11.47
CA ASP A 121 16.42 33.67 -10.61
C ASP A 121 16.00 33.68 -9.13
N ASP A 122 15.52 32.54 -8.63
CA ASP A 122 14.95 32.42 -7.29
C ASP A 122 15.75 31.51 -6.34
N THR A 123 15.27 31.41 -5.10
CA THR A 123 15.78 30.53 -4.07
C THR A 123 14.65 30.05 -3.20
N VAL A 124 14.58 28.75 -2.97
CA VAL A 124 13.64 28.13 -2.04
C VAL A 124 14.39 27.64 -0.81
N THR A 125 13.82 27.87 0.37
CA THR A 125 14.37 27.41 1.64
C THR A 125 13.31 26.66 2.42
N LEU A 126 13.61 25.41 2.76
CA LEU A 126 12.81 24.58 3.65
C LEU A 126 13.28 24.77 5.09
N ARG A 127 12.34 24.96 6.03
CA ARG A 127 12.63 25.09 7.46
C ARG A 127 11.75 24.16 8.29
N ASP A 128 12.33 23.61 9.35
CA ASP A 128 11.59 22.81 10.34
C ASP A 128 10.59 23.67 11.15
N ALA A 129 9.81 23.02 12.01
CA ALA A 129 8.81 23.67 12.87
C ALA A 129 9.43 24.68 13.86
N GLU A 130 10.70 24.51 14.22
CA GLU A 130 11.47 25.45 15.05
C GLU A 130 12.05 26.63 14.25
N GLY A 131 11.94 26.60 12.92
CA GLY A 131 12.45 27.62 12.00
C GLY A 131 13.92 27.46 11.61
N ASN A 132 14.56 26.33 11.91
CA ASN A 132 15.90 26.02 11.42
C ASN A 132 15.85 25.63 9.95
N THR A 133 16.84 26.07 9.17
CA THR A 133 16.97 25.65 7.77
C THR A 133 17.28 24.15 7.69
N VAL A 134 16.44 23.43 6.94
CA VAL A 134 16.62 22.02 6.61
C VAL A 134 17.38 21.89 5.30
N ASP A 135 16.88 22.52 4.24
CA ASP A 135 17.51 22.48 2.91
C ASP A 135 17.27 23.81 2.16
N THR A 136 18.07 24.08 1.14
CA THR A 136 17.98 25.30 0.33
C THR A 136 18.47 25.01 -1.09
N TYR A 137 17.69 25.43 -2.08
CA TYR A 137 18.08 25.38 -3.47
C TYR A 137 17.97 26.76 -4.13
N SER A 138 19.00 27.15 -4.88
CA SER A 138 19.11 28.46 -5.52
C SER A 138 19.62 28.30 -6.96
N TRP A 139 18.85 28.77 -7.94
CA TRP A 139 19.23 28.76 -9.36
C TRP A 139 19.54 30.16 -9.91
N LYS A 140 19.79 31.12 -9.02
CA LYS A 140 20.16 32.50 -9.36
C LYS A 140 21.36 32.60 -10.30
N GLU A 141 22.36 31.76 -10.09
CA GLU A 141 23.57 31.73 -10.93
C GLU A 141 23.29 31.18 -12.33
N LEU A 142 22.23 30.38 -12.51
CA LEU A 142 21.76 29.91 -13.82
C LEU A 142 20.96 31.00 -14.54
N GLY A 143 20.12 31.75 -13.82
CA GLY A 143 19.38 32.90 -14.33
C GLY A 143 18.37 32.57 -15.44
N LYS A 144 17.96 31.31 -15.52
CA LYS A 144 16.99 30.75 -16.46
C LYS A 144 16.10 29.74 -15.72
N HIS A 145 14.89 29.54 -16.23
CA HIS A 145 14.09 28.37 -15.90
C HIS A 145 14.78 27.09 -16.41
N ALA A 146 14.42 25.96 -15.80
CA ALA A 146 14.79 24.66 -16.32
C ALA A 146 14.11 24.39 -17.69
N GLU A 147 14.61 23.40 -18.43
CA GLU A 147 13.90 22.91 -19.64
C GLU A 147 12.59 22.21 -19.28
N ASN A 148 12.63 21.34 -18.27
CA ASN A 148 11.47 20.77 -17.58
C ASN A 148 11.45 21.33 -16.15
N THR A 149 12.06 20.64 -15.19
CA THR A 149 12.23 21.09 -13.81
C THR A 149 13.71 21.05 -13.38
N TYR A 150 14.02 21.64 -12.23
CA TYR A 150 15.29 21.37 -11.55
C TYR A 150 15.06 20.28 -10.52
N GLY A 151 15.72 19.13 -10.65
CA GLY A 151 15.56 17.99 -9.74
C GLY A 151 16.91 17.39 -9.32
N ARG A 152 16.93 16.69 -8.18
CA ARG A 152 18.11 15.95 -7.72
C ARG A 152 18.36 14.75 -8.62
N ILE A 153 19.56 14.62 -9.16
CA ILE A 153 19.97 13.47 -10.00
C ILE A 153 21.28 12.86 -9.47
N PRO A 154 21.29 11.61 -8.96
CA PRO A 154 20.14 10.71 -8.77
C PRO A 154 19.08 11.27 -7.81
N ASP A 155 17.85 10.80 -7.96
CA ASP A 155 16.71 11.20 -7.14
C ASP A 155 17.00 11.14 -5.62
N MET A 156 16.42 12.07 -4.85
CA MET A 156 16.57 12.30 -3.41
C MET A 156 17.98 12.62 -2.87
N ALA A 157 19.05 12.24 -3.57
CA ALA A 157 20.41 12.28 -3.03
C ALA A 157 21.37 13.15 -3.85
N GLY A 158 21.13 13.26 -5.15
CA GLY A 158 22.00 13.90 -6.11
C GLY A 158 22.05 15.42 -6.01
N GLU A 159 22.89 15.99 -6.86
CA GLU A 159 22.91 17.44 -7.10
C GLU A 159 21.74 17.82 -8.03
N PHE A 160 21.30 19.07 -7.95
CA PHE A 160 20.27 19.57 -8.85
C PHE A 160 20.77 19.68 -10.30
N ALA A 161 19.96 19.19 -11.24
CA ALA A 161 20.17 19.29 -12.67
C ALA A 161 18.83 19.58 -13.39
N ASP A 162 18.89 19.97 -14.67
CA ASP A 162 17.71 19.94 -15.55
C ASP A 162 17.23 18.47 -15.65
N THR A 163 15.96 18.20 -15.32
CA THR A 163 15.34 16.87 -15.39
C THR A 163 14.92 16.48 -16.82
N GLY A 164 14.71 15.19 -17.06
CA GLY A 164 14.19 14.67 -18.34
C GLY A 164 12.69 14.92 -18.53
N ALA A 165 11.94 15.01 -17.45
CA ALA A 165 10.53 15.39 -17.41
C ALA A 165 10.18 15.96 -16.01
N SER A 166 9.05 16.64 -15.89
CA SER A 166 8.47 17.03 -14.59
C SER A 166 7.90 15.79 -13.91
N THR A 167 8.26 15.55 -12.64
CA THR A 167 7.92 14.31 -11.91
C THR A 167 7.31 14.54 -10.52
N PRO A 168 6.33 15.45 -10.34
CA PRO A 168 5.77 15.70 -9.02
C PRO A 168 5.18 14.42 -8.41
N GLY A 169 5.62 14.05 -7.21
CA GLY A 169 5.30 12.85 -6.45
C GLY A 169 5.95 11.56 -6.95
N ALA A 170 6.94 11.66 -7.83
CA ALA A 170 7.61 10.51 -8.41
C ALA A 170 9.13 10.71 -8.46
N LYS A 171 9.85 9.62 -8.72
CA LYS A 171 11.31 9.63 -8.84
C LYS A 171 11.75 10.56 -9.98
N ASN A 172 12.69 11.47 -9.68
CA ASN A 172 13.29 12.34 -10.68
C ASN A 172 13.97 11.56 -11.81
N ILE A 173 13.77 12.04 -13.04
CA ILE A 173 14.29 11.44 -14.26
C ILE A 173 15.47 12.25 -14.78
N ALA A 174 16.58 11.58 -15.09
CA ALA A 174 17.74 12.23 -15.69
C ALA A 174 17.46 12.67 -17.13
N ALA A 175 18.01 13.79 -17.57
CA ALA A 175 17.77 14.31 -18.93
C ALA A 175 18.24 13.38 -20.07
N ASP A 176 19.12 12.42 -19.80
CA ASP A 176 19.57 11.41 -20.75
C ASP A 176 18.83 10.08 -20.62
N ASP A 177 17.87 9.97 -19.71
CA ASP A 177 17.00 8.82 -19.59
C ASP A 177 15.90 8.89 -20.65
N SER A 178 16.00 8.02 -21.66
CA SER A 178 15.09 7.97 -22.80
C SER A 178 13.84 7.14 -22.56
N ASP A 179 13.73 6.49 -21.40
CA ASP A 179 12.77 5.42 -21.18
C ASP A 179 11.48 5.91 -20.49
N VAL A 180 11.40 7.19 -20.12
CA VAL A 180 10.17 7.76 -19.56
C VAL A 180 9.43 8.62 -20.59
N ASP A 181 8.13 8.35 -20.75
CA ASP A 181 7.24 9.13 -21.59
C ASP A 181 7.06 10.54 -20.99
N PRO A 182 7.53 11.62 -21.65
CA PRO A 182 7.42 12.99 -21.15
C PRO A 182 5.97 13.50 -21.07
N GLY A 183 4.99 12.69 -21.48
CA GLY A 183 3.57 12.97 -21.29
C GLY A 183 2.97 12.46 -19.98
N THR A 184 3.72 11.73 -19.15
CA THR A 184 3.22 11.14 -17.90
C THR A 184 2.84 12.22 -16.88
N ALA A 185 1.62 12.14 -16.33
CA ALA A 185 1.11 13.05 -15.32
C ALA A 185 1.00 12.31 -13.98
N PRO A 186 2.00 12.41 -13.10
CA PRO A 186 1.95 11.78 -11.79
C PRO A 186 0.95 12.48 -10.85
N ASN A 187 0.66 11.84 -9.71
CA ASN A 187 -0.24 12.32 -8.66
C ASN A 187 -1.70 12.58 -9.10
N ALA A 188 -2.20 11.84 -10.09
CA ALA A 188 -3.61 11.90 -10.42
C ALA A 188 -4.44 11.22 -9.33
N GLN A 189 -5.62 11.75 -9.01
CA GLN A 189 -6.49 11.14 -8.02
C GLN A 189 -7.48 10.18 -8.67
N LEU A 190 -7.61 8.98 -8.10
CA LEU A 190 -8.70 8.07 -8.40
C LEU A 190 -10.05 8.71 -7.99
N PRO A 191 -11.17 8.39 -8.66
CA PRO A 191 -12.49 8.87 -8.26
C PRO A 191 -12.86 8.53 -6.80
N PHE A 192 -12.27 7.46 -6.25
CA PHE A 192 -12.44 6.98 -4.88
C PHE A 192 -11.25 7.31 -3.97
N HIS A 193 -10.41 8.28 -4.32
CA HIS A 193 -9.17 8.57 -3.58
C HIS A 193 -9.39 8.85 -2.09
N ASN A 194 -10.50 9.50 -1.71
CA ASN A 194 -10.79 9.81 -0.30
C ASN A 194 -11.70 8.77 0.39
N VAL A 195 -11.86 7.58 -0.19
CA VAL A 195 -12.71 6.54 0.40
C VAL A 195 -12.16 6.11 1.76
N ASP A 196 -13.05 5.82 2.70
CA ASP A 196 -12.66 5.26 4.00
C ASP A 196 -12.28 3.79 3.82
N VAL A 197 -11.05 3.45 4.22
CA VAL A 197 -10.50 2.09 4.09
C VAL A 197 -10.51 1.42 5.45
N GLN A 198 -11.17 0.27 5.51
CA GLN A 198 -11.37 -0.50 6.74
C GLN A 198 -10.61 -1.82 6.68
N SER A 199 -9.94 -2.12 7.77
CA SER A 199 -9.30 -3.43 7.99
C SER A 199 -10.37 -4.50 8.21
N LEU A 200 -10.23 -5.67 7.59
CA LEU A 200 -11.15 -6.79 7.77
C LEU A 200 -10.61 -7.80 8.79
N ASP A 201 -11.28 -7.96 9.93
CA ASP A 201 -11.02 -9.04 10.88
C ASP A 201 -11.82 -10.29 10.50
N LEU A 202 -11.18 -11.17 9.73
CA LEU A 202 -11.75 -12.46 9.29
C LEU A 202 -11.17 -13.64 10.09
N GLY A 203 -10.55 -13.36 11.23
CA GLY A 203 -9.93 -14.35 12.10
C GLY A 203 -8.54 -14.81 11.67
N PRO A 204 -7.98 -15.83 12.34
CA PRO A 204 -6.53 -16.08 12.35
C PRO A 204 -5.88 -16.44 11.01
N ALA A 205 -6.66 -16.84 10.00
CA ALA A 205 -6.13 -17.13 8.67
C ALA A 205 -5.77 -15.85 7.89
N PHE A 206 -6.31 -14.70 8.31
CA PHE A 206 -6.12 -13.39 7.67
C PHE A 206 -5.31 -12.43 8.55
N THR A 207 -4.73 -12.94 9.64
CA THR A 207 -3.81 -12.18 10.51
C THR A 207 -2.36 -12.63 10.37
N ILE A 208 -2.06 -13.29 9.25
CA ILE A 208 -0.72 -13.73 8.86
C ILE A 208 -0.37 -12.99 7.57
N GLY A 209 0.92 -12.79 7.33
CA GLY A 209 1.37 -12.28 6.02
C GLY A 209 1.17 -13.31 4.91
N ASP A 210 1.75 -13.05 3.75
CA ASP A 210 1.66 -13.88 2.55
C ASP A 210 0.29 -13.77 1.83
N MET A 211 -0.58 -12.79 2.14
CA MET A 211 -1.82 -12.55 1.36
C MET A 211 -1.48 -11.79 0.09
N SER A 212 -1.88 -12.37 -1.04
CA SER A 212 -1.73 -11.77 -2.36
C SER A 212 -3.09 -11.86 -3.08
N GLY A 213 -3.12 -11.51 -4.36
CA GLY A 213 -4.19 -11.73 -5.34
C GLY A 213 -5.62 -11.80 -4.82
N VAL A 214 -6.45 -10.86 -5.28
CA VAL A 214 -7.89 -10.87 -5.04
C VAL A 214 -8.66 -10.64 -6.34
N ASP A 215 -9.83 -11.26 -6.48
CA ASP A 215 -10.79 -11.00 -7.55
C ASP A 215 -12.22 -11.28 -7.09
N PHE A 216 -13.21 -10.67 -7.74
CA PHE A 216 -14.63 -10.93 -7.48
C PHE A 216 -15.27 -11.73 -8.61
N ASP A 217 -16.09 -12.74 -8.26
CA ASP A 217 -16.93 -13.39 -9.26
C ASP A 217 -18.22 -12.58 -9.59
N GLU A 218 -18.97 -13.04 -10.59
CA GLU A 218 -20.23 -12.38 -11.03
C GLU A 218 -21.30 -12.26 -9.93
N ASN A 219 -21.18 -13.02 -8.84
CA ASN A 219 -22.10 -12.98 -7.70
C ASN A 219 -21.57 -12.12 -6.54
N GLY A 220 -20.38 -11.53 -6.71
CA GLY A 220 -19.71 -10.74 -5.69
C GLY A 220 -18.94 -11.58 -4.66
N THR A 221 -18.73 -12.88 -4.88
CA THR A 221 -17.84 -13.65 -3.99
C THR A 221 -16.41 -13.18 -4.21
N ALA A 222 -15.72 -12.77 -3.15
CA ALA A 222 -14.29 -12.44 -3.24
C ALA A 222 -13.45 -13.72 -3.14
N TRP A 223 -12.54 -13.90 -4.08
CA TRP A 223 -11.55 -14.97 -4.12
C TRP A 223 -10.19 -14.38 -3.79
N VAL A 224 -9.47 -15.01 -2.86
CA VAL A 224 -8.19 -14.49 -2.34
C VAL A 224 -7.17 -15.63 -2.26
N VAL A 225 -5.89 -15.36 -2.52
CA VAL A 225 -4.81 -16.35 -2.40
C VAL A 225 -3.79 -15.99 -1.32
N ASN A 226 -3.17 -17.01 -0.76
CA ASN A 226 -1.97 -16.86 0.08
C ASN A 226 -0.76 -17.46 -0.63
N ASN A 227 0.27 -16.66 -0.91
CA ASN A 227 1.42 -17.12 -1.69
C ASN A 227 2.30 -18.11 -0.91
N GLY A 228 2.58 -17.85 0.36
CA GLY A 228 3.41 -18.71 1.21
C GLY A 228 2.84 -20.11 1.46
N THR A 229 1.52 -20.19 1.67
CA THR A 229 0.81 -21.47 1.90
C THR A 229 0.20 -22.08 0.64
N GLY A 230 0.04 -21.32 -0.44
CA GLY A 230 -0.67 -21.74 -1.65
C GLY A 230 -2.16 -21.99 -1.41
N THR A 231 -2.76 -21.29 -0.43
CA THR A 231 -4.17 -21.47 -0.06
C THR A 231 -5.05 -20.56 -0.93
N LEU A 232 -6.17 -21.09 -1.40
CA LEU A 232 -7.25 -20.32 -2.02
C LEU A 232 -8.39 -20.16 -1.00
N TYR A 233 -8.91 -18.94 -0.88
CA TYR A 233 -10.04 -18.58 -0.03
C TYR A 233 -11.19 -18.07 -0.89
N ALA A 234 -12.42 -18.29 -0.43
CA ALA A 234 -13.62 -17.66 -0.95
C ALA A 234 -14.37 -16.99 0.21
N LEU A 235 -14.72 -15.73 0.02
CA LEU A 235 -15.42 -14.90 1.00
C LEU A 235 -16.78 -14.48 0.42
N ALA A 236 -17.87 -14.82 1.12
CA ALA A 236 -19.16 -14.22 0.82
C ALA A 236 -19.10 -12.74 1.19
N HIS A 237 -19.42 -11.88 0.24
CA HIS A 237 -19.47 -10.43 0.44
C HIS A 237 -20.93 -10.00 0.49
N ASP A 238 -21.33 -9.35 1.58
CA ASP A 238 -22.61 -8.67 1.69
C ASP A 238 -22.37 -7.16 1.50
N PRO A 239 -22.68 -6.61 0.31
CA PRO A 239 -22.47 -5.20 0.04
C PRO A 239 -23.46 -4.29 0.77
N GLN A 240 -24.60 -4.82 1.24
CA GLN A 240 -25.60 -4.07 2.02
C GLN A 240 -25.15 -3.91 3.48
N ALA A 241 -24.49 -4.92 4.02
CA ALA A 241 -23.88 -4.91 5.35
C ALA A 241 -22.41 -4.45 5.35
N THR A 242 -21.79 -4.34 4.18
CA THR A 242 -20.34 -4.09 4.01
C THR A 242 -19.46 -5.13 4.71
N THR A 243 -19.92 -6.39 4.78
CA THR A 243 -19.24 -7.48 5.49
C THR A 243 -18.71 -8.55 4.53
N TYR A 244 -17.75 -9.32 5.04
CA TYR A 244 -17.18 -10.48 4.37
C TYR A 244 -17.19 -11.68 5.33
N GLU A 245 -17.55 -12.86 4.85
CA GLU A 245 -17.56 -14.11 5.62
C GLU A 245 -16.78 -15.21 4.89
N LEU A 246 -15.89 -15.90 5.58
CA LEU A 246 -15.18 -17.05 5.02
C LEU A 246 -16.14 -18.20 4.71
N ILE A 247 -16.35 -18.49 3.43
CA ILE A 247 -17.23 -19.57 2.96
C ILE A 247 -16.49 -20.74 2.32
N GLY A 248 -15.21 -20.59 1.99
CA GLY A 248 -14.40 -21.63 1.36
C GLY A 248 -12.90 -21.45 1.59
N GLN A 249 -12.20 -22.57 1.75
CA GLN A 249 -10.75 -22.62 1.92
C GLN A 249 -10.19 -23.92 1.33
N TRP A 250 -9.15 -23.81 0.50
CA TRP A 250 -8.54 -24.95 -0.17
C TRP A 250 -7.02 -24.83 -0.25
N ASN A 251 -6.32 -25.93 0.03
CA ASN A 251 -4.92 -26.04 -0.37
C ASN A 251 -4.87 -26.33 -1.87
N THR A 252 -4.03 -25.62 -2.62
CA THR A 252 -3.91 -25.81 -4.07
C THR A 252 -2.67 -26.62 -4.45
N THR A 253 -2.75 -27.35 -5.56
CA THR A 253 -1.63 -28.11 -6.12
C THR A 253 -1.61 -28.06 -7.65
N TYR A 254 -0.44 -28.37 -8.22
CA TYR A 254 -0.25 -28.54 -9.66
C TYR A 254 -1.02 -29.76 -10.20
N PRO A 255 -1.16 -29.95 -11.53
CA PRO A 255 -1.96 -31.05 -12.10
C PRO A 255 -1.52 -32.46 -11.71
N SER A 256 -0.30 -32.62 -11.18
CA SER A 256 0.16 -33.89 -10.61
C SER A 256 -0.49 -34.25 -9.27
N GLY A 257 -1.14 -33.30 -8.60
CA GLY A 257 -1.60 -33.40 -7.22
C GLY A 257 -0.49 -33.19 -6.18
N GLU A 258 0.69 -32.73 -6.61
CA GLU A 258 1.86 -32.44 -5.78
C GLU A 258 2.34 -30.99 -5.97
N GLY A 259 3.23 -30.54 -5.08
CA GLY A 259 3.76 -29.17 -5.03
C GLY A 259 2.92 -28.25 -4.15
N ARG A 260 3.44 -27.06 -3.87
CA ARG A 260 2.71 -25.97 -3.21
C ARG A 260 2.83 -24.77 -4.12
N LEU A 261 1.71 -24.17 -4.50
CA LEU A 261 1.76 -22.97 -5.32
C LEU A 261 2.37 -21.84 -4.48
N ASP A 262 3.17 -21.04 -5.16
CA ASP A 262 3.43 -19.66 -4.78
C ASP A 262 2.38 -18.85 -5.52
N ALA A 263 1.21 -18.73 -4.89
CA ALA A 263 0.00 -18.24 -5.51
C ALA A 263 -0.09 -16.72 -5.31
N GLU A 264 0.26 -15.97 -6.36
CA GLU A 264 0.31 -14.51 -6.32
C GLU A 264 -1.03 -13.94 -6.80
N GLY A 265 -1.35 -14.08 -8.09
CA GLY A 265 -2.60 -13.56 -8.64
C GLY A 265 -3.74 -14.59 -8.64
N VAL A 266 -4.98 -14.14 -8.52
CA VAL A 266 -6.19 -14.96 -8.73
C VAL A 266 -7.16 -14.25 -9.68
N ALA A 267 -7.83 -15.02 -10.54
CA ALA A 267 -8.91 -14.54 -11.39
C ALA A 267 -10.13 -15.48 -11.29
N ALA A 268 -11.30 -14.93 -10.99
CA ALA A 268 -12.58 -15.59 -10.99
C ALA A 268 -13.24 -15.43 -12.35
N ALA A 269 -13.12 -16.45 -13.20
CA ALA A 269 -13.57 -16.35 -14.58
C ALA A 269 -15.11 -16.48 -14.71
N ASP A 270 -15.66 -15.88 -15.76
CA ASP A 270 -17.10 -15.91 -16.12
C ASP A 270 -17.71 -17.33 -16.23
N ASN A 271 -16.86 -18.34 -16.43
CA ASN A 271 -17.29 -19.73 -16.52
C ASN A 271 -17.38 -20.43 -15.13
N GLY A 272 -17.08 -19.71 -14.06
CA GLY A 272 -17.03 -20.16 -12.67
C GLY A 272 -15.75 -20.92 -12.30
N ASP A 273 -14.75 -20.99 -13.17
CA ASP A 273 -13.44 -21.54 -12.83
C ASP A 273 -12.54 -20.47 -12.21
N ILE A 274 -11.61 -20.90 -11.36
CA ILE A 274 -10.61 -20.03 -10.75
C ILE A 274 -9.27 -20.25 -11.43
N TYR A 275 -8.61 -19.16 -11.80
CA TYR A 275 -7.27 -19.17 -12.37
C TYR A 275 -6.30 -18.55 -11.36
N ILE A 276 -5.13 -19.16 -11.18
CA ILE A 276 -4.09 -18.67 -10.26
C ILE A 276 -2.80 -18.47 -11.04
N ALA A 277 -2.18 -17.30 -10.91
CA ALA A 277 -0.83 -17.02 -11.37
C ALA A 277 0.18 -17.42 -10.30
N THR A 278 1.31 -17.99 -10.72
CA THR A 278 2.36 -18.42 -9.79
C THR A 278 3.73 -18.06 -10.29
N GLU A 279 4.61 -17.62 -9.40
CA GLU A 279 6.03 -17.43 -9.73
C GLU A 279 6.80 -18.74 -9.76
N ARG A 280 6.50 -19.65 -8.81
CA ARG A 280 7.27 -20.87 -8.55
C ARG A 280 6.44 -21.95 -7.85
N ASN A 281 7.10 -23.09 -7.65
CA ASN A 281 6.63 -24.11 -6.72
C ASN A 281 7.33 -23.89 -5.37
N ASN A 282 6.57 -23.61 -4.31
CA ASN A 282 7.11 -23.39 -2.98
C ASN A 282 7.72 -24.65 -2.32
N ALA A 283 7.54 -25.83 -2.91
CA ALA A 283 8.34 -27.01 -2.56
C ALA A 283 9.74 -27.03 -3.20
N GLU A 284 9.98 -26.21 -4.22
CA GLU A 284 11.23 -26.07 -4.99
C GLU A 284 11.55 -24.58 -5.22
N SER A 285 11.59 -23.79 -4.14
CA SER A 285 11.51 -22.32 -4.19
C SER A 285 12.67 -21.58 -4.89
N ASN A 286 13.71 -22.28 -5.33
CA ASN A 286 14.83 -21.68 -6.08
C ASN A 286 14.67 -21.84 -7.60
N VAL A 287 13.53 -22.35 -8.06
CA VAL A 287 13.26 -22.63 -9.48
C VAL A 287 12.04 -21.83 -9.92
N SER A 288 12.28 -20.88 -10.81
CA SER A 288 11.22 -20.12 -11.48
C SER A 288 10.29 -21.06 -12.26
N ARG A 289 8.99 -20.85 -12.13
CA ARG A 289 7.92 -21.58 -12.82
C ARG A 289 6.72 -20.65 -13.08
N PRO A 290 6.90 -19.59 -13.88
CA PRO A 290 5.83 -18.63 -14.19
C PRO A 290 4.68 -19.36 -14.88
N SER A 291 3.59 -19.60 -14.16
CA SER A 291 2.49 -20.46 -14.64
C SER A 291 1.13 -19.89 -14.29
N VAL A 292 0.17 -20.13 -15.18
CA VAL A 292 -1.26 -19.97 -14.89
C VAL A 292 -1.85 -21.35 -14.66
N LEU A 293 -2.58 -21.55 -13.57
CA LEU A 293 -3.25 -22.80 -13.24
C LEU A 293 -4.76 -22.60 -13.18
N ARG A 294 -5.51 -23.50 -13.81
CA ARG A 294 -6.98 -23.49 -13.75
C ARG A 294 -7.49 -24.52 -12.75
N PHE A 295 -8.41 -24.09 -11.90
CA PHE A 295 -9.14 -24.90 -10.94
C PHE A 295 -10.62 -24.91 -11.28
N ALA A 296 -11.16 -26.09 -11.56
CA ALA A 296 -12.54 -26.23 -12.00
C ALA A 296 -13.51 -25.99 -10.84
N ASN A 297 -14.29 -24.91 -10.92
CA ASN A 297 -15.36 -24.48 -10.00
C ASN A 297 -15.26 -25.06 -8.57
N PRO A 298 -14.33 -24.54 -7.74
CA PRO A 298 -14.12 -25.00 -6.38
C PRO A 298 -15.41 -24.86 -5.56
N THR A 299 -15.78 -25.91 -4.82
CA THR A 299 -16.96 -25.90 -3.94
C THR A 299 -16.66 -26.57 -2.59
N GLY A 300 -17.38 -26.17 -1.55
CA GLY A 300 -17.25 -26.72 -0.19
C GLY A 300 -16.22 -26.01 0.70
N GLN A 301 -16.03 -26.51 1.91
CA GLN A 301 -15.07 -26.00 2.90
C GLN A 301 -14.03 -27.09 3.20
N ASP A 302 -12.75 -26.72 3.23
CA ASP A 302 -11.60 -27.55 3.61
C ASP A 302 -11.33 -28.78 2.73
N SER A 303 -10.81 -28.55 1.52
CA SER A 303 -10.28 -29.65 0.70
C SER A 303 -9.04 -29.30 -0.11
N LEU A 304 -8.37 -30.33 -0.63
CA LEU A 304 -7.30 -30.17 -1.61
C LEU A 304 -7.92 -29.89 -2.98
N GLN A 305 -7.56 -28.77 -3.59
CA GLN A 305 -7.93 -28.43 -4.95
C GLN A 305 -6.74 -28.69 -5.89
N VAL A 306 -6.92 -29.61 -6.84
CA VAL A 306 -5.89 -29.97 -7.82
C VAL A 306 -6.16 -29.22 -9.11
N ALA A 307 -5.14 -28.55 -9.65
CA ALA A 307 -5.26 -27.83 -10.92
C ALA A 307 -5.67 -28.79 -12.04
N ALA A 308 -6.70 -28.42 -12.78
CA ALA A 308 -7.16 -29.16 -13.95
C ALA A 308 -6.20 -28.98 -15.14
N GLN A 309 -5.54 -27.82 -15.20
CA GLN A 309 -4.62 -27.45 -16.28
C GLN A 309 -3.57 -26.47 -15.76
N GLU A 310 -2.39 -26.52 -16.38
CA GLU A 310 -1.29 -25.58 -16.19
C GLU A 310 -0.85 -25.08 -17.55
N TRP A 311 -0.73 -23.77 -17.69
CA TRP A 311 0.01 -23.13 -18.77
C TRP A 311 1.31 -22.59 -18.19
N ASN A 312 2.44 -23.14 -18.61
CA ASN A 312 3.75 -22.61 -18.21
C ASN A 312 4.18 -21.53 -19.20
N LEU A 313 4.34 -20.29 -18.72
CA LEU A 313 4.61 -19.10 -19.51
C LEU A 313 6.11 -18.82 -19.67
N SER A 314 7.02 -19.69 -19.20
CA SER A 314 8.47 -19.44 -19.25
C SER A 314 9.03 -19.17 -20.66
N ALA A 315 8.40 -19.73 -21.69
CA ALA A 315 8.76 -19.44 -23.08
C ALA A 315 8.33 -18.04 -23.54
N ILE A 316 7.27 -17.49 -22.94
CA ILE A 316 6.73 -16.14 -23.19
C ILE A 316 7.51 -15.11 -22.37
N THR A 317 7.67 -15.32 -21.05
CA THR A 317 8.38 -14.39 -20.16
C THR A 317 9.87 -14.34 -20.44
N GLY A 318 10.44 -15.46 -20.93
CA GLY A 318 11.89 -15.65 -20.89
C GLY A 318 12.38 -15.97 -19.47
N PRO A 319 13.70 -15.94 -19.24
CA PRO A 319 14.29 -16.26 -17.95
C PRO A 319 13.93 -15.22 -16.89
N LEU A 320 13.29 -15.66 -15.80
CA LEU A 320 12.99 -14.84 -14.63
C LEU A 320 13.69 -15.39 -13.39
N GLY A 321 13.76 -14.55 -12.34
CA GLY A 321 14.08 -15.00 -10.98
C GLY A 321 13.02 -15.99 -10.48
N ALA A 322 13.34 -16.68 -9.37
CA ALA A 322 12.33 -17.52 -8.72
C ALA A 322 11.28 -16.70 -7.96
N ASN A 323 11.65 -15.48 -7.53
CA ASN A 323 10.83 -14.45 -6.87
C ASN A 323 10.90 -13.21 -7.76
N GLY A 324 10.00 -13.09 -8.70
CA GLY A 324 10.11 -12.20 -9.86
C GLY A 324 9.25 -12.67 -11.04
N GLY A 325 8.33 -13.59 -10.80
CA GLY A 325 7.52 -14.34 -11.73
C GLY A 325 6.20 -13.64 -12.06
N LEU A 326 5.14 -14.46 -12.25
CA LEU A 326 3.81 -13.93 -12.52
C LEU A 326 3.15 -13.56 -11.20
N GLU A 327 2.68 -12.33 -11.12
CA GLU A 327 2.26 -11.70 -9.87
C GLU A 327 0.76 -11.44 -9.83
N ALA A 328 0.18 -11.05 -10.98
CA ALA A 328 -1.23 -10.72 -11.07
C ALA A 328 -1.88 -11.42 -12.27
N ILE A 329 -3.20 -11.66 -12.22
CA ILE A 329 -3.97 -12.18 -13.33
C ILE A 329 -5.41 -11.66 -13.27
N VAL A 330 -6.00 -11.33 -14.41
CA VAL A 330 -7.43 -11.00 -14.55
C VAL A 330 -7.95 -11.44 -15.91
N GLN A 331 -9.23 -11.82 -15.99
CA GLN A 331 -9.89 -12.15 -17.26
C GLN A 331 -10.32 -10.86 -17.98
N LEU A 332 -10.02 -10.75 -19.28
CA LEU A 332 -10.47 -9.60 -20.11
C LEU A 332 -11.73 -9.92 -20.90
N GLU A 333 -11.76 -11.10 -21.53
CA GLU A 333 -12.91 -11.62 -22.28
C GLU A 333 -12.69 -13.10 -22.63
N ASP A 334 -13.74 -13.93 -22.57
CA ASP A 334 -13.71 -15.34 -23.00
C ASP A 334 -12.49 -16.12 -22.47
N THR A 335 -11.46 -16.33 -23.28
CA THR A 335 -10.23 -17.07 -22.93
C THR A 335 -9.00 -16.17 -22.86
N ILE A 336 -9.18 -14.85 -22.95
CA ILE A 336 -8.14 -13.84 -22.94
C ILE A 336 -7.96 -13.31 -21.51
N PHE A 337 -6.72 -13.39 -21.03
CA PHE A 337 -6.32 -12.94 -19.70
C PHE A 337 -5.18 -11.93 -19.81
N ALA A 338 -5.16 -10.96 -18.91
CA ALA A 338 -3.99 -10.14 -18.63
C ALA A 338 -3.24 -10.75 -17.45
N VAL A 339 -1.90 -10.81 -17.54
CA VAL A 339 -1.03 -11.37 -16.50
C VAL A 339 0.12 -10.41 -16.21
N GLY A 340 0.24 -9.97 -14.97
CA GLY A 340 1.31 -9.08 -14.48
C GLY A 340 2.58 -9.84 -14.13
N VAL A 341 3.74 -9.21 -14.31
CA VAL A 341 5.05 -9.80 -14.00
C VAL A 341 5.84 -8.89 -13.05
N GLU A 342 6.16 -9.39 -11.86
CA GLU A 342 6.80 -8.64 -10.76
C GLU A 342 8.13 -7.99 -11.21
N SER A 343 9.04 -8.77 -11.80
CA SER A 343 10.41 -8.30 -12.04
C SER A 343 10.62 -7.49 -13.32
N THR A 344 9.57 -7.29 -14.12
CA THR A 344 9.69 -6.64 -15.44
C THR A 344 8.69 -5.52 -15.69
N GLY A 345 7.69 -5.36 -14.82
CA GLY A 345 6.62 -4.39 -15.02
C GLY A 345 5.71 -4.72 -16.21
N GLU A 346 5.81 -5.93 -16.77
CA GLU A 346 5.07 -6.31 -17.97
C GLU A 346 3.65 -6.77 -17.64
N VAL A 347 2.72 -6.38 -18.49
CA VAL A 347 1.39 -6.99 -18.59
C VAL A 347 1.35 -7.82 -19.88
N LEU A 348 1.25 -9.13 -19.73
CA LEU A 348 1.16 -10.10 -20.81
C LEU A 348 -0.30 -10.43 -21.08
N ILE A 349 -0.79 -10.07 -22.27
CA ILE A 349 -2.11 -10.49 -22.73
C ILE A 349 -1.97 -11.86 -23.39
N VAL A 350 -2.65 -12.87 -22.86
CA VAL A 350 -2.53 -14.27 -23.28
C VAL A 350 -3.89 -14.88 -23.57
N ASP A 351 -3.96 -15.69 -24.62
CA ASP A 351 -5.10 -16.57 -24.91
C ASP A 351 -4.83 -17.96 -24.33
N LEU A 352 -5.74 -18.42 -23.46
CA LEU A 352 -5.70 -19.70 -22.77
C LEU A 352 -6.71 -20.71 -23.33
N ALA A 353 -7.24 -20.51 -24.55
CA ALA A 353 -8.19 -21.44 -25.18
C ALA A 353 -7.62 -22.83 -25.47
N GLY A 354 -6.30 -22.93 -25.67
CA GLY A 354 -5.60 -24.16 -26.06
C GLY A 354 -4.88 -24.85 -24.91
N ASP A 355 -4.19 -25.95 -25.23
CA ASP A 355 -3.30 -26.65 -24.28
C ASP A 355 -2.02 -25.84 -23.98
N GLU A 356 -1.65 -24.91 -24.86
CA GLU A 356 -0.51 -23.99 -24.72
C GLU A 356 -1.03 -22.55 -24.73
N ALA A 357 -0.40 -21.68 -23.93
CA ALA A 357 -0.74 -20.27 -23.89
C ALA A 357 -0.21 -19.56 -25.14
N VAL A 358 -1.01 -18.67 -25.72
CA VAL A 358 -0.62 -17.87 -26.87
C VAL A 358 -0.51 -16.42 -26.46
N LEU A 359 0.69 -15.83 -26.60
CA LEU A 359 0.88 -14.39 -26.38
C LEU A 359 0.14 -13.59 -27.45
N VAL A 360 -0.79 -12.74 -27.03
CA VAL A 360 -1.52 -11.78 -27.86
C VAL A 360 -0.76 -10.46 -27.92
N GLN A 361 -0.37 -9.93 -26.75
CA GLN A 361 0.34 -8.66 -26.63
C GLN A 361 1.27 -8.68 -25.42
N ARG A 362 2.41 -8.00 -25.56
CA ARG A 362 3.26 -7.57 -24.45
C ARG A 362 3.11 -6.08 -24.30
N TYR A 363 2.73 -5.64 -23.11
CA TYR A 363 2.67 -4.24 -22.73
C TYR A 363 3.61 -4.05 -21.54
N VAL A 364 4.40 -2.97 -21.55
CA VAL A 364 5.29 -2.61 -20.44
C VAL A 364 4.61 -1.46 -19.72
N SER A 365 4.33 -1.64 -18.43
CA SER A 365 3.69 -0.61 -17.62
C SER A 365 4.67 0.52 -17.29
N SER A 366 4.16 1.56 -16.65
CA SER A 366 4.99 2.64 -16.11
C SER A 366 5.72 2.24 -14.81
N PHE A 367 5.55 1.02 -14.33
CA PHE A 367 6.13 0.52 -13.08
C PHE A 367 7.24 -0.51 -13.33
N GLU A 368 8.20 -0.62 -12.41
CA GLU A 368 9.23 -1.66 -12.46
C GLU A 368 8.64 -3.07 -12.17
N GLY A 369 7.49 -3.13 -11.49
CA GLY A 369 6.72 -4.34 -11.20
C GLY A 369 5.21 -4.12 -11.23
N VAL A 370 4.46 -5.18 -11.52
CA VAL A 370 2.99 -5.18 -11.52
C VAL A 370 2.53 -6.12 -10.42
N MET A 371 1.88 -5.58 -9.38
CA MET A 371 1.50 -6.33 -8.19
C MET A 371 0.02 -6.71 -8.16
N ALA A 372 -0.85 -5.94 -8.83
CA ALA A 372 -2.25 -6.34 -9.00
C ALA A 372 -2.84 -5.86 -10.33
N LEU A 373 -3.90 -6.55 -10.76
CA LEU A 373 -4.69 -6.23 -11.94
C LEU A 373 -6.18 -6.35 -11.61
N ASP A 374 -6.96 -5.36 -12.00
CA ASP A 374 -8.43 -5.40 -11.90
C ASP A 374 -9.04 -4.90 -13.21
N TYR A 375 -10.04 -5.59 -13.74
CA TYR A 375 -10.63 -5.27 -15.04
C TYR A 375 -12.14 -5.05 -14.93
N ASN A 376 -12.58 -3.86 -15.32
CA ASN A 376 -13.99 -3.54 -15.41
C ASN A 376 -14.49 -3.78 -16.84
N SER A 377 -15.31 -4.83 -17.00
CA SER A 377 -15.83 -5.23 -18.30
C SER A 377 -16.85 -4.25 -18.90
N ASP A 378 -17.47 -3.37 -18.11
CA ASP A 378 -18.40 -2.35 -18.59
C ASP A 378 -17.67 -1.13 -19.16
N THR A 379 -16.66 -0.62 -18.44
CA THR A 379 -15.85 0.52 -18.89
C THR A 379 -14.73 0.11 -19.85
N LYS A 380 -14.41 -1.19 -19.91
CA LYS A 380 -13.27 -1.76 -20.64
C LYS A 380 -11.92 -1.30 -20.11
N GLN A 381 -11.87 -0.85 -18.86
CA GLN A 381 -10.65 -0.36 -18.23
C GLN A 381 -9.98 -1.45 -17.40
N LEU A 382 -8.67 -1.57 -17.55
CA LEU A 382 -7.79 -2.44 -16.78
C LEU A 382 -6.91 -1.57 -15.88
N ALA A 383 -7.06 -1.69 -14.57
CA ALA A 383 -6.14 -1.11 -13.61
C ALA A 383 -4.88 -1.98 -13.52
N VAL A 384 -3.72 -1.35 -13.64
CA VAL A 384 -2.41 -1.94 -13.35
C VAL A 384 -1.91 -1.26 -12.09
N VAL A 385 -1.74 -2.04 -11.02
CA VAL A 385 -1.43 -1.53 -9.68
C VAL A 385 -0.07 -2.07 -9.27
N CYS A 386 0.71 -1.21 -8.61
CA CYS A 386 1.98 -1.56 -8.01
C CYS A 386 1.88 -1.34 -6.48
N ASP A 387 2.84 -1.86 -5.73
CA ASP A 387 2.87 -1.94 -4.28
C ASP A 387 3.55 -0.72 -3.63
N GLU A 388 4.08 -0.86 -2.42
CA GLU A 388 4.78 0.19 -1.72
C GLU A 388 6.06 0.68 -2.41
N ALA A 389 6.66 -0.11 -3.30
CA ALA A 389 7.85 0.29 -4.02
C ALA A 389 7.60 1.48 -4.97
N CYS A 390 6.34 1.75 -5.30
CA CYS A 390 5.88 2.85 -6.14
C CYS A 390 4.72 3.62 -5.50
N ASP A 391 4.65 3.65 -4.16
CA ASP A 391 3.62 4.36 -3.42
C ASP A 391 2.18 3.87 -3.68
N GLY A 392 1.99 2.59 -4.00
CA GLY A 392 0.68 2.01 -4.30
C GLY A 392 0.06 2.56 -5.59
N ALA A 393 0.87 3.17 -6.46
CA ALA A 393 0.38 3.86 -7.63
C ALA A 393 -0.25 2.90 -8.66
N SER A 394 -1.10 3.46 -9.50
CA SER A 394 -1.75 2.72 -10.58
C SER A 394 -1.74 3.46 -11.91
N GLU A 395 -1.75 2.71 -13.01
CA GLU A 395 -2.05 3.23 -14.33
C GLU A 395 -3.28 2.53 -14.90
N ILE A 396 -4.02 3.21 -15.76
CA ILE A 396 -5.24 2.68 -16.34
C ILE A 396 -5.05 2.42 -17.84
N LEU A 397 -5.32 1.20 -18.25
CA LEU A 397 -5.33 0.77 -19.65
C LEU A 397 -6.78 0.58 -20.13
N THR A 398 -6.97 0.60 -21.45
CA THR A 398 -8.25 0.27 -22.10
C THR A 398 -8.05 -0.95 -22.99
N TRP A 399 -8.91 -1.95 -22.84
CA TRP A 399 -9.00 -3.11 -23.72
C TRP A 399 -10.01 -2.87 -24.85
N ASP A 400 -9.56 -2.98 -26.11
CA ASP A 400 -10.41 -2.73 -27.28
C ASP A 400 -10.98 -4.00 -27.94
N GLY A 401 -10.79 -5.17 -27.33
CA GLY A 401 -11.10 -6.48 -27.92
C GLY A 401 -9.95 -7.10 -28.72
N ALA A 402 -8.79 -6.44 -28.79
CA ALA A 402 -7.60 -6.98 -29.46
C ALA A 402 -6.29 -6.62 -28.77
N SER A 403 -6.22 -5.43 -28.16
CA SER A 403 -5.04 -4.93 -27.46
C SER A 403 -5.41 -4.02 -26.28
N VAL A 404 -4.50 -3.93 -25.32
CA VAL A 404 -4.50 -2.90 -24.28
C VAL A 404 -3.67 -1.69 -24.73
N THR A 405 -4.17 -0.50 -24.43
CA THR A 405 -3.48 0.79 -24.59
C THR A 405 -3.74 1.69 -23.40
N LYS A 406 -2.82 2.59 -23.05
CA LYS A 406 -3.05 3.61 -22.00
C LYS A 406 -4.38 4.34 -22.22
N ALA A 407 -5.21 4.43 -21.17
CA ALA A 407 -6.47 5.16 -21.21
C ALA A 407 -6.22 6.68 -21.24
N ASP A 408 -5.21 7.12 -20.50
CA ASP A 408 -4.63 8.45 -20.50
C ASP A 408 -3.17 8.37 -20.03
N ASN A 409 -2.52 9.51 -19.80
CA ASN A 409 -1.13 9.54 -19.36
C ASN A 409 -0.97 9.66 -17.84
N ASN A 410 -2.04 9.48 -17.07
CA ASN A 410 -1.99 9.68 -15.62
C ASN A 410 -1.35 8.48 -14.93
N ILE A 411 -0.58 8.77 -13.88
CA ILE A 411 -0.26 7.83 -12.81
C ILE A 411 -1.06 8.24 -11.60
N TYR A 412 -1.92 7.33 -11.17
CA TYR A 412 -2.89 7.56 -10.13
C TYR A 412 -2.35 7.18 -8.77
N GLU A 413 -2.49 8.07 -7.80
CA GLU A 413 -2.20 7.80 -6.40
C GLU A 413 -3.16 6.73 -5.86
N ARG A 414 -2.66 5.91 -4.93
CA ARG A 414 -3.51 5.08 -4.08
C ARG A 414 -4.53 5.94 -3.32
N PRO A 415 -5.62 5.35 -2.79
CA PRO A 415 -6.51 6.08 -1.89
C PRO A 415 -5.73 6.68 -0.70
N ALA A 416 -6.04 7.92 -0.33
CA ALA A 416 -5.38 8.66 0.74
C ALA A 416 -5.43 7.95 2.11
N ASN A 417 -6.48 7.15 2.32
CA ASN A 417 -6.66 6.37 3.57
C ASN A 417 -6.14 4.93 3.44
N LEU A 418 -5.58 4.55 2.30
CA LEU A 418 -4.84 3.30 2.14
C LEU A 418 -3.36 3.58 2.46
N GLY A 419 -2.83 2.91 3.48
CA GLY A 419 -1.42 3.04 3.80
C GLY A 419 -0.52 2.51 2.69
N ASN A 420 0.73 2.96 2.66
CA ASN A 420 1.73 2.42 1.73
C ASN A 420 2.20 1.04 2.20
N TRP A 421 1.48 0.01 1.80
CA TRP A 421 1.69 -1.37 2.21
C TRP A 421 2.07 -2.22 1.01
N ALA A 422 2.55 -3.43 1.31
CA ALA A 422 2.81 -4.50 0.35
C ALA A 422 1.51 -5.06 -0.20
N ASN A 423 0.79 -4.22 -0.95
CA ASN A 423 -0.47 -4.58 -1.56
C ASN A 423 -0.20 -5.40 -2.84
N GLU A 424 -0.36 -6.71 -2.73
CA GLU A 424 -0.17 -7.68 -3.81
C GLU A 424 -1.51 -8.19 -4.37
N GLY A 425 -2.61 -7.49 -4.06
CA GLY A 425 -3.91 -7.78 -4.64
C GLY A 425 -4.84 -6.57 -4.58
N PHE A 426 -5.62 -6.37 -5.64
CA PHE A 426 -6.66 -5.36 -5.73
C PHE A 426 -7.79 -5.84 -6.64
N ALA A 427 -9.05 -5.68 -6.19
CA ALA A 427 -10.23 -5.99 -7.00
C ALA A 427 -11.39 -5.05 -6.71
N THR A 428 -12.26 -4.87 -7.70
CA THR A 428 -13.50 -4.10 -7.57
C THR A 428 -14.74 -4.93 -7.88
N TYR A 429 -15.85 -4.61 -7.21
CA TYR A 429 -17.16 -5.19 -7.50
C TYR A 429 -18.26 -4.14 -7.43
N THR A 430 -18.95 -3.92 -8.56
CA THR A 430 -20.07 -2.99 -8.64
C THR A 430 -21.40 -3.74 -8.59
N THR A 431 -22.31 -3.28 -7.73
CA THR A 431 -23.64 -3.85 -7.53
C THR A 431 -24.69 -2.75 -7.31
N GLU A 432 -25.95 -3.13 -7.30
CA GLU A 432 -27.08 -2.27 -6.96
C GLU A 432 -27.55 -2.60 -5.52
N LEU A 433 -27.51 -1.63 -4.62
CA LEU A 433 -28.02 -1.75 -3.25
C LEU A 433 -29.50 -1.40 -3.18
N GLU A 434 -30.24 -2.02 -2.25
CA GLU A 434 -31.65 -1.71 -2.04
C GLU A 434 -31.83 -0.53 -1.06
N CYS A 435 -32.67 0.43 -1.48
CA CYS A 435 -33.07 1.58 -0.68
C CYS A 435 -34.41 1.30 0.04
N VAL A 436 -34.67 1.98 1.17
CA VAL A 436 -35.90 1.85 1.98
C VAL A 436 -37.17 2.17 1.18
N ASP A 437 -37.08 3.03 0.16
CA ASP A 437 -38.19 3.39 -0.72
C ASP A 437 -38.45 2.39 -1.87
N GLY A 438 -37.65 1.32 -1.94
CA GLY A 438 -37.71 0.27 -2.96
C GLY A 438 -37.02 0.62 -4.28
N SER A 439 -36.30 1.74 -4.36
CA SER A 439 -35.35 2.01 -5.44
C SER A 439 -34.02 1.28 -5.21
N THR A 440 -33.13 1.32 -6.20
CA THR A 440 -31.75 0.84 -6.07
C THR A 440 -30.76 1.95 -6.30
N ILE A 441 -29.56 1.78 -5.75
CA ILE A 441 -28.44 2.71 -5.91
C ILE A 441 -27.15 1.93 -6.22
N PRO A 442 -26.35 2.36 -7.20
CA PRO A 442 -25.08 1.71 -7.48
C PRO A 442 -24.09 1.89 -6.32
N ALA A 443 -23.40 0.82 -5.97
CA ALA A 443 -22.28 0.82 -5.05
C ALA A 443 -21.12 0.01 -5.64
N THR A 444 -19.90 0.48 -5.42
CA THR A 444 -18.68 -0.25 -5.76
C THR A 444 -17.93 -0.56 -4.48
N SER A 445 -17.69 -1.85 -4.25
CA SER A 445 -16.81 -2.35 -3.22
C SER A 445 -15.40 -2.52 -3.78
N TYR A 446 -14.41 -2.24 -2.93
CA TYR A 446 -12.99 -2.34 -3.22
C TYR A 446 -12.36 -3.25 -2.17
N LEU A 447 -11.45 -4.12 -2.60
CA LEU A 447 -10.75 -5.04 -1.71
C LEU A 447 -9.26 -5.07 -2.07
N TRP A 448 -8.40 -4.98 -1.06
CA TRP A 448 -6.94 -5.06 -1.19
C TRP A 448 -6.39 -6.19 -0.33
N ALA A 449 -5.39 -6.89 -0.84
CA ALA A 449 -4.60 -7.89 -0.12
C ALA A 449 -3.23 -7.31 0.24
N ASP A 450 -2.94 -7.25 1.53
CA ASP A 450 -1.70 -6.72 2.13
C ASP A 450 -0.85 -7.90 2.60
N ASP A 451 0.24 -8.17 1.87
CA ASP A 451 1.17 -9.28 2.09
C ASP A 451 1.80 -9.23 3.49
N ALA A 452 1.98 -8.03 4.05
CA ALA A 452 2.60 -7.86 5.36
C ALA A 452 1.61 -7.87 6.54
N ALA A 453 0.30 -7.93 6.27
CA ALA A 453 -0.77 -7.81 7.28
C ALA A 453 -0.58 -6.57 8.18
N THR A 454 -0.38 -5.42 7.57
CA THR A 454 0.08 -4.19 8.21
C THR A 454 -1.04 -3.48 8.97
N ASN A 455 -2.26 -3.47 8.43
CA ASN A 455 -3.38 -2.74 9.03
C ASN A 455 -4.01 -3.52 10.20
N ASN A 456 -3.70 -3.12 11.44
CA ASN A 456 -4.19 -3.77 12.65
C ASN A 456 -3.91 -5.29 12.71
N PHE A 457 -2.82 -5.74 12.08
CA PHE A 457 -2.48 -7.16 11.93
C PHE A 457 -3.44 -7.96 11.07
N ASN A 458 -4.25 -7.32 10.22
CA ASN A 458 -5.07 -8.00 9.22
C ASN A 458 -4.50 -7.77 7.82
N ALA A 459 -4.68 -8.77 6.97
CA ALA A 459 -4.12 -8.85 5.62
C ALA A 459 -5.11 -8.45 4.53
N LEU A 460 -6.38 -8.16 4.86
CA LEU A 460 -7.36 -7.66 3.91
C LEU A 460 -7.91 -6.30 4.34
N ASN A 461 -8.08 -5.41 3.37
CA ASN A 461 -8.63 -4.07 3.56
C ASN A 461 -9.74 -3.83 2.56
N ALA A 462 -10.85 -3.24 2.99
CA ALA A 462 -12.01 -3.00 2.15
C ALA A 462 -12.46 -1.55 2.22
N ALA A 463 -13.13 -1.12 1.15
CA ALA A 463 -13.82 0.15 1.10
C ALA A 463 -15.09 0.03 0.25
N GLN A 464 -16.04 0.94 0.41
CA GLN A 464 -17.22 1.01 -0.44
C GLN A 464 -17.57 2.45 -0.80
N VAL A 465 -17.90 2.69 -2.07
CA VAL A 465 -18.41 3.96 -2.58
C VAL A 465 -19.84 3.76 -3.08
N ILE A 466 -20.77 4.56 -2.57
CA ILE A 466 -22.16 4.60 -3.01
C ILE A 466 -22.33 5.81 -3.93
N ASP A 467 -22.77 5.60 -5.17
CA ASP A 467 -22.95 6.67 -6.16
C ASP A 467 -24.39 7.20 -6.15
N GLY A 468 -24.62 8.15 -5.25
CA GLY A 468 -25.88 8.89 -5.11
C GLY A 468 -26.36 9.01 -3.67
N ASP A 469 -27.61 9.44 -3.51
CA ASP A 469 -28.25 9.61 -2.20
C ASP A 469 -29.51 8.74 -2.10
N CYS A 470 -29.49 7.73 -1.23
CA CYS A 470 -30.71 7.08 -0.75
C CYS A 470 -30.53 6.56 0.70
N GLU A 471 -31.65 6.35 1.39
CA GLU A 471 -31.63 5.69 2.70
C GLU A 471 -31.56 4.18 2.46
N LEU A 472 -30.41 3.56 2.79
CA LEU A 472 -30.21 2.13 2.63
C LEU A 472 -31.03 1.32 3.63
N ILE A 473 -31.48 0.14 3.21
CA ILE A 473 -31.99 -0.87 4.14
C ILE A 473 -30.80 -1.32 5.02
N PRO A 474 -30.94 -1.37 6.36
CA PRO A 474 -29.87 -1.89 7.21
C PRO A 474 -29.49 -3.31 6.78
N GLY A 475 -28.20 -3.55 6.61
CA GLY A 475 -27.66 -4.90 6.46
C GLY A 475 -28.05 -5.76 7.66
N ASN A 476 -28.23 -7.05 7.43
CA ASN A 476 -28.46 -8.01 8.51
C ASN A 476 -27.10 -8.31 9.18
N ASP A 477 -26.64 -7.40 10.04
CA ASP A 477 -25.47 -7.68 10.88
C ASP A 477 -25.87 -8.74 11.90
N ASP A 478 -25.52 -10.00 11.63
CA ASP A 478 -25.75 -11.13 12.56
C ASP A 478 -24.82 -11.07 13.81
N ASP A 479 -24.16 -9.93 14.05
CA ASP A 479 -23.31 -9.64 15.23
C ASP A 479 -24.10 -9.18 16.48
N ASP A 480 -25.42 -9.40 16.51
CA ASP A 480 -26.19 -9.22 17.73
C ASP A 480 -25.86 -10.33 18.74
N ASP A 481 -24.97 -10.01 19.69
CA ASP A 481 -24.78 -10.72 20.96
C ASP A 481 -26.15 -10.95 21.65
N ASP A 482 -26.80 -12.10 21.37
CA ASP A 482 -28.06 -12.53 21.99
C ASP A 482 -27.86 -12.80 23.49
N ASN A 483 -27.91 -11.73 24.28
CA ASN A 483 -28.27 -11.83 25.69
C ASN A 483 -29.79 -11.89 25.80
N GLY A 484 -30.30 -13.11 25.64
CA GLY A 484 -31.72 -13.39 25.64
C GLY A 484 -32.48 -12.82 26.84
N ASN A 485 -33.64 -12.22 26.54
CA ASN A 485 -34.81 -12.32 27.41
C ASN A 485 -36.14 -12.03 26.67
N GLY A 486 -36.85 -13.10 26.31
CA GLY A 486 -38.30 -13.27 26.53
C GLY A 486 -39.32 -12.28 25.94
N ASN A 487 -40.05 -12.75 24.92
CA ASN A 487 -41.52 -12.75 24.78
C ASN A 487 -42.33 -11.50 25.24
N GLU A 488 -42.96 -10.77 24.29
CA GLU A 488 -44.38 -10.93 23.86
C GLU A 488 -44.88 -9.74 22.99
N PRO A 489 -45.99 -9.90 22.22
CA PRO A 489 -46.22 -9.22 20.94
C PRO A 489 -46.98 -7.89 21.00
N THR A 490 -46.80 -7.09 19.94
CA THR A 490 -47.49 -5.82 19.62
C THR A 490 -49.00 -5.97 19.37
N PRO A 491 -49.81 -4.95 19.75
CA PRO A 491 -51.07 -4.62 19.09
C PRO A 491 -51.06 -3.22 18.41
N PRO A 492 -52.02 -2.93 17.51
CA PRO A 492 -51.80 -2.14 16.30
C PRO A 492 -52.11 -0.63 16.39
N ALA A 493 -51.66 0.08 15.35
CA ALA A 493 -51.66 1.53 15.15
C ALA A 493 -53.02 2.22 14.94
N SER A 494 -53.06 3.53 15.24
CA SER A 494 -53.60 4.66 14.42
C SER A 494 -54.10 5.83 15.33
N PRO A 495 -54.34 7.06 14.81
CA PRO A 495 -53.50 7.93 13.96
C PRO A 495 -53.43 9.40 14.48
N SER A 496 -52.58 10.20 13.80
CA SER A 496 -52.55 11.69 13.66
C SER A 496 -52.47 12.60 14.89
N ASP A 497 -51.43 13.46 14.95
CA ASP A 497 -51.62 14.90 14.69
C ASP A 497 -50.31 15.70 14.57
N ASN A 498 -50.38 16.71 13.70
CA ASN A 498 -49.36 17.73 13.40
C ASN A 498 -48.91 18.54 14.63
N SER A 499 -47.64 18.95 14.68
CA SER A 499 -47.23 20.38 14.56
C SER A 499 -45.77 20.66 14.97
N SER A 500 -45.08 21.32 14.03
CA SER A 500 -44.13 22.44 14.16
C SER A 500 -43.12 22.55 15.32
N THR A 501 -41.86 22.71 14.89
CA THR A 501 -40.82 23.65 15.38
C THR A 501 -40.30 23.50 16.82
N SER A 502 -38.99 23.25 16.95
CA SER A 502 -38.07 24.22 17.59
C SER A 502 -36.61 23.74 17.57
N PHE A 503 -35.75 24.67 17.16
CA PHE A 503 -34.34 24.75 17.51
C PHE A 503 -34.18 24.96 19.03
N ALA A 504 -33.24 24.25 19.66
CA ALA A 504 -32.48 24.63 20.87
C ALA A 504 -31.30 23.63 20.95
N ALA A 505 -30.02 24.00 20.85
CA ALA A 505 -29.22 24.91 21.69
C ALA A 505 -29.30 24.57 23.19
N GLY A 506 -28.25 23.93 23.71
CA GLY A 506 -27.96 23.75 25.14
C GLY A 506 -26.85 22.71 25.31
N SER A 507 -25.57 23.08 25.37
CA SER A 507 -24.85 23.70 26.49
C SER A 507 -24.06 22.69 27.33
N PHE A 508 -22.74 22.86 27.26
CA PHE A 508 -21.75 22.57 28.28
C PHE A 508 -22.26 22.77 29.71
N ALA A 509 -22.07 21.77 30.59
CA ALA A 509 -21.31 21.88 31.83
C ALA A 509 -21.45 20.64 32.74
N GLY A 510 -20.32 19.98 33.00
CA GLY A 510 -19.95 19.52 34.34
C GLY A 510 -20.11 18.03 34.66
N SER A 511 -18.99 17.31 34.78
CA SER A 511 -18.32 17.18 36.08
C SER A 511 -17.00 16.41 35.95
N LEU A 512 -15.96 17.06 36.47
CA LEU A 512 -14.68 16.51 36.87
C LEU A 512 -14.86 15.48 38.01
N ALA A 513 -13.93 14.51 38.08
CA ALA A 513 -13.59 13.60 39.19
C ALA A 513 -14.00 12.12 39.03
N THR A 514 -13.06 11.30 38.54
CA THR A 514 -12.58 10.08 39.21
C THR A 514 -11.37 9.50 38.47
N THR A 515 -10.20 10.09 38.69
CA THR A 515 -8.89 9.47 38.43
C THR A 515 -8.46 8.72 39.71
N LEU A 516 -8.39 7.39 39.65
CA LEU A 516 -7.56 6.46 40.46
C LEU A 516 -8.27 5.09 40.56
N LEU A 517 -7.94 4.17 39.65
CA LEU A 517 -7.68 2.73 39.88
C LEU A 517 -7.73 1.96 38.54
N ALA A 518 -6.62 1.93 37.80
CA ALA A 518 -6.38 0.91 36.77
C ALA A 518 -4.88 0.63 36.53
N ALA A 519 -4.00 1.04 37.45
CA ALA A 519 -2.54 0.89 37.30
C ALA A 519 -1.94 -0.38 37.96
N PHE A 520 -2.75 -1.39 38.28
CA PHE A 520 -2.26 -2.64 38.91
C PHE A 520 -2.55 -3.93 38.13
N GLY A 521 -3.02 -3.84 36.88
CA GLY A 521 -3.26 -5.03 36.04
C GLY A 521 -2.12 -5.43 35.10
N ILE A 522 -1.24 -4.51 34.71
CA ILE A 522 -0.36 -4.70 33.54
C ILE A 522 1.05 -5.22 33.91
N ALA A 523 1.46 -5.17 35.18
CA ALA A 523 2.78 -5.66 35.59
C ALA A 523 2.90 -7.21 35.61
N GLY A 524 1.78 -7.94 35.63
CA GLY A 524 1.78 -9.41 35.70
C GLY A 524 1.99 -10.11 34.36
N ALA A 525 1.46 -9.53 33.27
CA ALA A 525 1.50 -10.15 31.94
C ALA A 525 2.86 -10.00 31.24
N LEU A 526 3.50 -8.83 31.39
CA LEU A 526 4.83 -8.57 30.82
C LEU A 526 5.95 -9.39 31.48
N GLY A 527 5.80 -9.73 32.76
CA GLY A 527 6.77 -10.54 33.49
C GLY A 527 6.83 -12.01 33.03
N GLY A 528 5.71 -12.56 32.57
CA GLY A 528 5.62 -13.94 32.06
C GLY A 528 6.26 -14.11 30.69
N LEU A 529 6.02 -13.15 29.79
CA LEU A 529 6.55 -13.16 28.42
C LEU A 529 8.08 -13.02 28.41
N MET A 530 8.63 -12.12 29.24
CA MET A 530 10.06 -11.90 29.38
C MET A 530 10.79 -13.15 29.92
N GLN A 531 10.17 -13.92 30.82
CA GLN A 531 10.76 -15.15 31.36
C GLN A 531 10.77 -16.30 30.33
N GLN A 532 9.76 -16.37 29.46
CA GLN A 532 9.73 -17.36 28.38
C GLN A 532 10.75 -17.04 27.28
N LEU A 533 10.91 -15.76 26.91
CA LEU A 533 11.93 -15.30 25.96
C LEU A 533 13.36 -15.53 26.46
N ILE A 534 13.63 -15.29 27.75
CA ILE A 534 14.95 -15.55 28.36
C ILE A 534 15.26 -17.06 28.44
N ALA A 535 14.25 -17.92 28.51
CA ALA A 535 14.41 -19.37 28.50
C ALA A 535 14.66 -19.92 27.09
N ALA A 536 14.07 -19.31 26.06
CA ALA A 536 14.26 -19.67 24.65
C ALA A 536 15.61 -19.18 24.09
N PHE A 537 16.12 -18.03 24.55
CA PHE A 537 17.34 -17.40 24.03
C PHE A 537 18.34 -17.01 25.14
N PRO A 538 19.13 -17.95 25.67
CA PRO A 538 20.01 -17.70 26.82
C PRO A 538 21.12 -16.68 26.59
N THR A 539 21.42 -16.33 25.33
CA THR A 539 22.38 -15.29 24.92
C THR A 539 21.87 -13.86 25.16
N LEU A 540 20.55 -13.64 25.24
CA LEU A 540 19.98 -12.30 25.49
C LEU A 540 20.28 -11.75 26.90
N LYS A 541 20.63 -12.61 27.86
CA LYS A 541 20.95 -12.21 29.24
C LYS A 541 22.12 -11.22 29.36
N GLN A 542 22.97 -11.13 28.33
CA GLN A 542 24.15 -10.25 28.36
C GLN A 542 23.84 -8.80 27.98
N TYR A 543 22.66 -8.54 27.40
CA TYR A 543 22.28 -7.23 26.85
C TYR A 543 21.20 -6.50 27.67
N ILE A 544 20.53 -7.19 28.59
CA ILE A 544 19.50 -6.60 29.46
C ILE A 544 20.14 -6.20 30.80
N ARG A 545 20.39 -4.90 31.00
CA ARG A 545 20.68 -4.32 32.33
C ARG A 545 19.45 -3.52 32.78
N PHE A 546 18.90 -3.87 33.94
CA PHE A 546 17.82 -3.12 34.59
C PHE A 546 18.25 -1.72 34.98
#